data_AF-A0A433K403-F1
#
_entry.id   AF-A0A433K403-F1
#
_cell.length_a   1.000
_cell.length_b   1.000
_cell.length_c   1.000
_cell.angle_alpha   90.00
_cell.angle_beta   90.00
_cell.angle_gamma   90.00
#
_symmetry.space_group_name_H-M   'P 1'
#
loop_
_entity.id
_entity.type
_entity.pdbx_description
1 polymer ?
#
loop_
_entity_poly.entity_id
_entity_poly.type
_entity_poly.pdbx_seq_one_letter_code
_entity_poly.pdbx_strand_id
1 'polypeptide(L)'
;MPNRTSKFTDNNLKLFYGNLLNHYKECTKRFGSSNVEAVYRELFLATQYAVESPQGSLNHLPRGEKEKVYTAFHTIFYALPLFAGLSPDKQRSFNPPRSPYNYLINTSPQYIYNCSDPKLFNWVELNENLNPNSSLLHRPTLINKSNKSTHSTALWAAMIITGLVFSAAAAALTAWYYLFHQFINSAERLWYNEGWMRAVLMSSTALTFSSLATTLTLLFAAEPIVLVALAFNISPVGMLIAAGICVASVGAGLGAFTMNSIYDFVEKRSNKRAIDPSEPLRFAVSEDEEDALVEKQIDPVKVRCALAAIRIEINRVLHSEEALPSFLNRHFGNKKNKDTQALLQTARALRRGDITEATIGDLKFDCRYYEQLRKQETVVVHPKSGLYPSLFSPEELSMTGCAIPPPQLRSPELVSI
;
A
#
# COMPACT_ATOMS: atom_id res chain seq x y z
N MET A 1 12.32 -22.72 9.34
CA MET A 1 13.23 -21.55 9.45
C MET A 1 12.72 -20.45 8.53
N PRO A 2 12.54 -19.20 8.98
CA PRO A 2 12.11 -18.12 8.10
C PRO A 2 13.19 -17.84 7.06
N ASN A 3 12.79 -17.74 5.80
CA ASN A 3 13.66 -17.49 4.65
C ASN A 3 14.28 -16.09 4.81
N ARG A 4 15.50 -15.99 5.35
CA ARG A 4 16.19 -14.70 5.56
C ARG A 4 16.60 -14.14 4.21
N THR A 5 15.85 -13.15 3.73
CA THR A 5 16.09 -12.50 2.44
C THR A 5 17.27 -11.53 2.56
N SER A 6 18.24 -11.61 1.66
CA SER A 6 19.39 -10.68 1.61
C SER A 6 19.04 -9.25 1.16
N LYS A 7 17.76 -8.88 1.09
CA LYS A 7 17.28 -7.57 0.62
C LYS A 7 16.29 -6.95 1.59
N PHE A 8 16.34 -5.64 1.75
CA PHE A 8 15.35 -4.86 2.47
C PHE A 8 14.14 -4.66 1.54
N THR A 9 13.08 -5.42 1.80
CA THR A 9 11.88 -5.44 0.96
C THR A 9 10.86 -4.39 1.40
N ASP A 10 9.90 -4.05 0.55
CA ASP A 10 8.87 -3.06 0.90
C ASP A 10 7.95 -3.56 2.04
N ASN A 11 7.76 -4.89 2.15
CA ASN A 11 7.12 -5.48 3.33
C ASN A 11 7.95 -5.25 4.60
N ASN A 12 9.29 -5.40 4.54
CA ASN A 12 10.15 -5.09 5.68
C ASN A 12 10.09 -3.60 6.03
N LEU A 13 9.96 -2.71 5.03
CA LEU A 13 9.76 -1.28 5.24
C LEU A 13 8.44 -0.99 5.96
N LYS A 14 7.33 -1.61 5.54
CA LYS A 14 6.02 -1.49 6.22
C LYS A 14 6.11 -1.94 7.69
N LEU A 15 6.72 -3.10 7.95
CA LEU A 15 6.89 -3.62 9.32
C LEU A 15 7.81 -2.73 10.16
N PHE A 16 8.92 -2.29 9.60
CA PHE A 16 9.86 -1.38 10.23
C PHE A 16 9.17 -0.06 10.62
N TYR A 17 8.42 0.53 9.69
CA TYR A 17 7.65 1.74 9.93
C TYR A 17 6.66 1.57 11.08
N GLY A 18 5.88 0.47 11.10
CA GLY A 18 4.89 0.22 12.16
C GLY A 18 5.53 0.14 13.55
N ASN A 19 6.64 -0.60 13.64
CA ASN A 19 7.42 -0.72 14.87
C ASN A 19 8.02 0.63 15.32
N LEU A 20 8.54 1.40 14.36
CA LEU A 20 9.13 2.72 14.62
C LEU A 20 8.08 3.71 15.14
N LEU A 21 6.88 3.74 14.55
CA LEU A 21 5.80 4.64 14.95
C LEU A 21 5.25 4.29 16.34
N ASN A 22 5.12 3.00 16.66
CA ASN A 22 4.73 2.56 18.00
C ASN A 22 5.79 2.95 19.04
N HIS A 23 7.07 2.73 18.73
CA HIS A 23 8.15 3.14 19.62
C HIS A 23 8.17 4.68 19.81
N TYR A 24 7.94 5.45 18.74
CA TYR A 24 7.81 6.91 18.83
C TYR A 24 6.68 7.35 19.76
N LYS A 25 5.51 6.70 19.71
CA LYS A 25 4.39 6.98 20.63
C LYS A 25 4.77 6.70 22.08
N GLU A 26 5.60 5.70 22.34
CA GLU A 26 6.12 5.44 23.68
C GLU A 26 7.15 6.49 24.11
N CYS A 27 8.11 6.82 23.25
CA CYS A 27 9.13 7.82 23.55
C CYS A 27 8.52 9.19 23.82
N THR A 28 7.52 9.62 23.05
CA THR A 28 6.82 10.90 23.27
C THR A 28 6.05 10.95 24.57
N LYS A 29 5.48 9.81 25.03
CA LYS A 29 4.87 9.70 26.37
C LYS A 29 5.91 9.80 27.49
N ARG A 30 7.12 9.29 27.29
CA ARG A 30 8.18 9.25 28.31
C ARG A 30 8.98 10.55 28.41
N PHE A 31 9.41 11.10 27.27
CA PHE A 31 10.30 12.28 27.20
C PHE A 31 9.56 13.60 26.96
N GLY A 32 8.27 13.52 26.61
CA GLY A 32 7.48 14.68 26.20
C GLY A 32 7.75 15.13 24.76
N SER A 33 6.80 15.86 24.18
CA SER A 33 6.80 16.31 22.79
C SER A 33 7.79 17.45 22.48
N SER A 34 8.68 17.82 23.40
CA SER A 34 9.64 18.92 23.22
C SER A 34 11.09 18.43 23.04
N ASN A 35 11.40 17.17 23.39
CA ASN A 35 12.76 16.66 23.39
C ASN A 35 13.08 15.83 22.14
N VAL A 36 13.22 16.53 21.00
CA VAL A 36 13.45 15.91 19.68
C VAL A 36 14.74 15.09 19.64
N GLU A 37 15.81 15.56 20.27
CA GLU A 37 17.11 14.88 20.26
C GLU A 37 17.09 13.57 21.06
N ALA A 38 16.43 13.54 22.21
CA ALA A 38 16.31 12.32 23.01
C ALA A 38 15.48 11.27 22.28
N VAL A 39 14.33 11.67 21.71
CA VAL A 39 13.46 10.78 20.93
C VAL A 39 14.20 10.26 19.70
N TYR A 40 14.90 11.14 18.96
CA TYR A 40 15.70 10.73 17.82
C TYR A 40 16.75 9.69 18.21
N ARG A 41 17.51 9.94 19.27
CA ARG A 41 18.61 9.08 19.71
C ARG A 41 18.10 7.70 20.11
N GLU A 42 16.98 7.62 20.83
CA GLU A 42 16.38 6.35 21.24
C GLU A 42 15.90 5.52 20.05
N LEU A 43 15.17 6.15 19.12
CA LEU A 43 14.68 5.47 17.92
C LEU A 43 15.84 5.06 16.98
N PHE A 44 16.87 5.90 16.88
CA PHE A 44 18.07 5.61 16.10
C PHE A 44 18.84 4.42 16.69
N LEU A 45 19.04 4.37 18.01
CA LEU A 45 19.71 3.25 18.68
C LEU A 45 18.92 1.94 18.53
N ALA A 46 17.59 1.99 18.62
CA ALA A 46 16.75 0.83 18.37
C ALA A 46 16.86 0.33 16.92
N THR A 47 16.90 1.26 15.97
CA THR A 47 17.14 0.95 14.55
C THR A 47 18.52 0.33 14.35
N GLN A 48 19.55 0.93 14.94
CA GLN A 48 20.92 0.43 14.87
C GLN A 48 21.03 -0.97 15.47
N TYR A 49 20.37 -1.23 16.60
CA TYR A 49 20.31 -2.57 17.20
C TYR A 49 19.64 -3.57 16.25
N ALA A 50 18.52 -3.22 15.63
CA ALA A 50 17.84 -4.10 14.67
C ALA A 50 18.72 -4.44 13.45
N VAL A 51 19.57 -3.51 13.02
CA VAL A 51 20.41 -3.61 11.81
C VAL A 51 21.79 -4.20 12.07
N GLU A 52 22.40 -4.00 13.24
CA GLU A 52 23.79 -4.40 13.49
C GLU A 52 23.94 -5.50 14.54
N SER A 53 22.96 -5.69 15.45
CA SER A 53 23.05 -6.71 16.49
C SER A 53 22.97 -8.13 15.88
N PRO A 54 23.77 -9.11 16.34
CA PRO A 54 23.59 -10.53 15.98
C PRO A 54 22.17 -11.06 16.17
N GLN A 55 21.43 -10.48 17.12
CA GLN A 55 20.04 -10.81 17.43
C GLN A 55 19.01 -9.93 16.70
N GLY A 56 19.47 -8.89 16.00
CA GLY A 56 18.63 -7.97 15.25
C GLY A 56 17.96 -8.63 14.05
N SER A 57 16.70 -8.31 13.81
CA SER A 57 15.93 -8.92 12.71
C SER A 57 16.46 -8.57 11.33
N LEU A 58 17.23 -7.48 11.18
CA LEU A 58 17.76 -6.96 9.92
C LEU A 58 19.29 -7.12 9.78
N ASN A 59 19.97 -7.77 10.72
CA ASN A 59 21.44 -7.88 10.66
C ASN A 59 21.97 -8.73 9.50
N HIS A 60 21.16 -9.66 9.01
CA HIS A 60 21.51 -10.47 7.86
C HIS A 60 21.60 -9.69 6.53
N LEU A 61 21.23 -8.40 6.50
CA LEU A 61 21.28 -7.58 5.30
C LEU A 61 22.73 -7.20 4.93
N PRO A 62 23.08 -7.17 3.64
CA PRO A 62 24.36 -6.63 3.18
C PRO A 62 24.40 -5.11 3.39
N ARG A 63 25.62 -4.54 3.42
CA ARG A 63 25.87 -3.12 3.72
C ARG A 63 24.98 -2.14 2.92
N GLY A 64 24.88 -2.30 1.61
CA GLY A 64 24.05 -1.42 0.77
C GLY A 64 22.55 -1.51 1.07
N GLU A 65 22.06 -2.62 1.62
CA GLU A 65 20.67 -2.75 2.05
C GLU A 65 20.46 -2.19 3.46
N LYS A 66 21.47 -2.31 4.34
CA LYS A 66 21.47 -1.62 5.65
C LYS A 66 21.38 -0.11 5.49
N GLU A 67 22.06 0.46 4.50
CA GLU A 67 21.96 1.88 4.14
C GLU A 67 20.52 2.30 3.85
N LYS A 68 19.77 1.50 3.10
CA LYS A 68 18.36 1.77 2.82
C LYS A 68 17.50 1.81 4.08
N VAL A 69 17.78 0.96 5.08
CA VAL A 69 17.07 0.97 6.37
C VAL A 69 17.30 2.29 7.10
N TYR A 70 18.55 2.77 7.14
CA TYR A 70 18.86 4.06 7.76
C TYR A 70 18.22 5.22 6.99
N THR A 71 18.24 5.21 5.65
CA THR A 71 17.55 6.22 4.83
C THR A 71 16.05 6.23 5.10
N ALA A 72 15.42 5.06 5.21
CA ALA A 72 14.01 4.93 5.57
C ALA A 72 13.75 5.47 6.98
N PHE A 73 14.59 5.14 7.96
CA PHE A 73 14.50 5.66 9.32
C PHE A 73 14.51 7.21 9.34
N HIS A 74 15.49 7.84 8.70
CA HIS A 74 15.59 9.30 8.66
C HIS A 74 14.38 9.91 7.97
N THR A 75 13.94 9.33 6.86
CA THR A 75 12.76 9.77 6.12
C THR A 75 11.51 9.75 6.99
N ILE A 76 11.28 8.65 7.72
CA ILE A 76 10.13 8.51 8.60
C ILE A 76 10.23 9.47 9.77
N PHE A 77 11.42 9.59 10.38
CA PHE A 77 11.63 10.49 11.52
C PHE A 77 11.33 11.95 11.15
N TYR A 78 11.80 12.41 9.99
CA TYR A 78 11.53 13.77 9.54
C TYR A 78 10.05 14.02 9.20
N ALA A 79 9.28 12.96 8.93
CA ALA A 79 7.84 13.07 8.74
C ALA A 79 7.04 13.11 10.05
N LEU A 80 7.66 12.82 11.21
CA LEU A 80 6.98 12.80 12.51
C LEU A 80 6.53 14.21 12.93
N PRO A 81 5.37 14.35 13.63
CA PRO A 81 4.88 15.65 14.10
C PRO A 81 5.90 16.40 14.95
N LEU A 82 6.68 15.65 15.75
CA LEU A 82 7.73 16.18 16.60
C LEU A 82 8.79 16.96 15.83
N PHE A 83 9.20 16.48 14.66
CA PHE A 83 10.19 17.14 13.81
C PHE A 83 9.53 18.17 12.89
N ALA A 84 8.41 17.81 12.28
CA ALA A 84 7.66 18.69 11.38
C ALA A 84 7.16 19.97 12.07
N GLY A 85 6.88 19.91 13.38
CA GLY A 85 6.48 21.05 14.20
C GLY A 85 7.63 21.95 14.69
N LEU A 86 8.89 21.62 14.41
CA LEU A 86 10.03 22.48 14.74
C LEU A 86 10.07 23.73 13.86
N SER A 87 10.68 24.81 14.36
CA SER A 87 10.98 25.97 13.51
C SER A 87 11.99 25.60 12.42
N PRO A 88 11.94 26.25 11.24
CA PRO A 88 12.85 25.97 10.13
C PRO A 88 14.33 26.01 10.53
N ASP A 89 14.71 26.97 11.38
CA ASP A 89 16.09 27.10 11.86
C ASP A 89 16.53 25.89 12.70
N LYS A 90 15.64 25.38 13.56
CA LYS A 90 15.91 24.19 14.37
C LYS A 90 16.00 22.93 13.51
N GLN A 91 15.15 22.80 12.49
CA GLN A 91 15.22 21.71 11.52
C GLN A 91 16.55 21.73 10.74
N ARG A 92 17.04 22.91 10.36
CA ARG A 92 18.34 23.06 9.67
C ARG A 92 19.53 22.77 10.57
N SER A 93 19.46 23.15 11.85
CA SER A 93 20.53 22.87 12.82
C SER A 93 20.56 21.41 13.28
N PHE A 94 19.47 20.66 13.03
CA PHE A 94 19.37 19.26 13.42
C PHE A 94 20.25 18.39 12.52
N ASN A 95 21.47 18.15 12.99
CA ASN A 95 22.47 17.35 12.29
C ASN A 95 22.65 16.00 12.99
N PRO A 96 21.86 14.97 12.64
CA PRO A 96 21.98 13.69 13.31
C PRO A 96 23.36 13.04 13.05
N PRO A 97 23.84 12.22 14.00
CA PRO A 97 25.08 11.48 13.83
C PRO A 97 25.00 10.59 12.57
N ARG A 98 26.10 10.56 11.80
CA ARG A 98 26.22 9.67 10.63
C ARG A 98 26.15 8.22 11.08
N SER A 99 25.50 7.38 10.27
CA SER A 99 25.32 5.96 10.58
C SER A 99 26.66 5.25 10.84
N PRO A 100 26.95 4.81 12.08
CA PRO A 100 28.16 4.07 12.38
C PRO A 100 27.94 2.58 12.08
N TYR A 101 28.74 2.03 11.16
CA TYR A 101 28.83 0.58 10.95
C TYR A 101 29.72 -0.07 11.99
N ASN A 102 29.40 -1.29 12.40
CA ASN A 102 30.22 -2.14 13.29
C ASN A 102 30.50 -1.57 14.69
N TYR A 103 29.53 -0.88 15.29
CA TYR A 103 29.60 -0.53 16.71
C TYR A 103 29.13 -1.72 17.57
N LEU A 104 29.87 -2.04 18.63
CA LEU A 104 29.46 -3.00 19.67
C LEU A 104 28.32 -2.38 20.48
N ILE A 105 27.08 -2.64 20.04
CA ILE A 105 25.89 -2.11 20.72
C ILE A 105 25.63 -2.92 22.00
N ASN A 106 25.88 -2.31 23.15
CA ASN A 106 25.50 -2.82 24.45
C ASN A 106 24.13 -2.23 24.85
N THR A 107 23.07 -2.50 24.08
CA THR A 107 21.71 -2.02 24.40
C THR A 107 20.86 -3.10 25.03
N SER A 108 20.03 -2.66 25.97
CA SER A 108 19.03 -3.48 26.66
C SER A 108 18.05 -4.12 25.66
N PRO A 109 17.68 -5.40 25.81
CA PRO A 109 16.80 -6.16 24.90
C PRO A 109 15.34 -5.65 24.87
N GLN A 110 15.04 -4.49 25.45
CA GLN A 110 13.67 -3.99 25.61
C GLN A 110 13.05 -3.44 24.32
N TYR A 111 13.82 -3.17 23.26
CA TYR A 111 13.30 -2.57 22.01
C TYR A 111 13.79 -3.34 20.77
N ILE A 112 13.28 -4.56 20.58
CA ILE A 112 13.61 -5.40 19.43
C ILE A 112 12.58 -5.13 18.32
N TYR A 113 12.98 -4.43 17.25
CA TYR A 113 12.17 -4.34 16.04
C TYR A 113 12.14 -5.71 15.36
N ASN A 114 11.01 -6.42 15.50
CA ASN A 114 10.79 -7.65 14.76
C ASN A 114 10.20 -7.31 13.39
N CYS A 115 11.07 -7.28 12.37
CA CYS A 115 10.67 -7.06 10.98
C CYS A 115 10.48 -8.38 10.22
N SER A 116 10.46 -9.53 10.93
CA SER A 116 10.37 -10.87 10.33
C SER A 116 9.02 -11.55 10.54
N ASP A 117 8.18 -11.04 11.45
CA ASP A 117 6.87 -11.62 11.75
C ASP A 117 5.73 -10.64 11.46
N PRO A 118 4.92 -10.85 10.41
CA PRO A 118 3.76 -10.02 10.10
C PRO A 118 2.63 -10.16 11.13
N LYS A 119 2.67 -11.18 12.00
CA LYS A 119 1.64 -11.40 13.03
C LYS A 119 1.78 -10.48 14.24
N LEU A 120 2.95 -9.87 14.45
CA LEU A 120 3.16 -8.94 15.57
C LEU A 120 2.41 -7.61 15.39
N PHE A 121 2.16 -7.19 14.14
CA PHE A 121 1.24 -6.08 13.85
C PHE A 121 -0.22 -6.46 14.15
N ASN A 122 -0.59 -7.73 13.94
CA ASN A 122 -1.94 -8.24 14.20
C ASN A 122 -2.31 -8.31 15.69
N TRP A 123 -1.36 -8.44 16.62
CA TRP A 123 -1.67 -8.55 18.05
C TRP A 123 -1.72 -7.21 18.80
N VAL A 124 -1.06 -6.17 18.28
CA VAL A 124 -1.00 -4.85 18.94
C VAL A 124 -2.27 -4.01 18.70
N GLU A 125 -3.06 -4.31 17.67
CA GLU A 125 -4.34 -3.61 17.40
C GLU A 125 -5.61 -4.42 17.73
N LEU A 126 -5.53 -5.74 17.95
CA LEU A 126 -6.71 -6.58 18.21
C LEU A 126 -7.10 -6.74 19.68
N ASN A 127 -6.30 -6.26 20.64
CA ASN A 127 -6.54 -6.56 22.05
C ASN A 127 -7.39 -5.51 22.81
N GLU A 128 -7.96 -4.51 22.13
CA GLU A 128 -8.78 -3.47 22.79
C GLU A 128 -10.29 -3.57 22.56
N ASN A 129 -10.82 -4.47 21.71
CA ASN A 129 -12.26 -4.42 21.38
C ASN A 129 -12.98 -5.76 21.16
N LEU A 130 -12.44 -6.89 21.61
CA LEU A 130 -13.14 -8.18 21.53
C LEU A 130 -13.63 -8.67 22.90
N ASN A 131 -14.63 -7.97 23.41
CA ASN A 131 -15.76 -8.60 24.07
C ASN A 131 -17.03 -7.93 23.56
N PRO A 132 -17.94 -8.71 22.97
CA PRO A 132 -19.24 -8.75 23.60
C PRO A 132 -19.80 -10.16 23.69
N ASN A 133 -20.31 -10.44 24.90
CA ASN A 133 -21.40 -11.36 25.14
C ASN A 133 -22.51 -11.18 24.10
N SER A 134 -22.93 -12.26 23.46
CA SER A 134 -24.32 -12.40 23.04
C SER A 134 -24.73 -13.87 23.12
N SER A 135 -25.42 -14.14 24.22
CA SER A 135 -26.48 -15.14 24.34
C SER A 135 -27.31 -15.27 23.06
N LEU A 136 -27.69 -16.50 22.68
CA LEU A 136 -29.05 -16.79 22.22
C LEU A 136 -29.32 -18.30 22.17
N LEU A 137 -30.46 -18.65 22.77
CA LEU A 137 -31.12 -19.94 22.76
C LEU A 137 -31.48 -20.41 21.34
N HIS A 138 -31.43 -21.72 21.08
CA HIS A 138 -32.66 -22.52 20.85
C HIS A 138 -32.41 -24.03 20.62
N ARG A 139 -32.90 -24.81 21.61
CA ARG A 139 -33.67 -26.08 21.54
C ARG A 139 -33.54 -26.99 20.29
N PRO A 140 -33.12 -28.26 20.44
CA PRO A 140 -33.40 -29.31 19.48
C PRO A 140 -34.73 -29.99 19.84
N THR A 141 -35.67 -30.08 18.88
CA THR A 141 -36.83 -30.97 18.99
C THR A 141 -36.93 -31.85 17.75
N LEU A 142 -36.59 -33.12 17.96
CA LEU A 142 -37.32 -34.33 17.57
C LEU A 142 -38.20 -34.27 16.30
N ILE A 143 -37.71 -34.98 15.28
CA ILE A 143 -38.33 -36.16 14.66
C ILE A 143 -39.86 -36.26 14.85
N ASN A 144 -40.62 -36.18 13.76
CA ASN A 144 -41.85 -36.93 13.66
C ASN A 144 -42.21 -37.43 12.26
N LYS A 145 -42.90 -38.57 12.32
CA LYS A 145 -43.28 -39.57 11.32
C LYS A 145 -43.98 -39.08 10.04
N SER A 146 -43.73 -39.91 9.01
CA SER A 146 -44.48 -40.22 7.79
C SER A 146 -45.99 -39.95 7.78
N ASN A 147 -46.49 -39.55 6.61
CA ASN A 147 -47.69 -40.15 6.02
C ASN A 147 -47.61 -40.15 4.49
N LYS A 148 -47.91 -41.31 3.90
CA LYS A 148 -48.20 -41.53 2.47
C LYS A 148 -49.51 -40.81 2.13
N SER A 149 -49.51 -39.95 1.12
CA SER A 149 -50.72 -39.68 0.33
C SER A 149 -50.36 -39.64 -1.15
N THR A 150 -50.87 -40.64 -1.85
CA THR A 150 -50.77 -40.83 -3.28
C THR A 150 -51.85 -39.96 -3.91
N HIS A 151 -51.52 -38.74 -4.33
CA HIS A 151 -52.16 -37.96 -5.41
C HIS A 151 -51.59 -36.54 -5.42
N SER A 152 -50.61 -36.28 -6.31
CA SER A 152 -50.29 -34.97 -6.95
C SER A 152 -48.84 -34.87 -7.45
N THR A 153 -48.28 -35.95 -8.02
CA THR A 153 -46.92 -35.92 -8.59
C THR A 153 -46.71 -34.76 -9.58
N ALA A 154 -47.74 -34.39 -10.33
CA ALA A 154 -47.72 -33.24 -11.24
C ALA A 154 -47.65 -31.88 -10.50
N LEU A 155 -48.32 -31.72 -9.35
CA LEU A 155 -48.31 -30.47 -8.58
C LEU A 155 -46.98 -30.30 -7.85
N TRP A 156 -46.45 -31.39 -7.27
CA TRP A 156 -45.10 -31.39 -6.69
C TRP A 156 -44.01 -31.15 -7.74
N ALA A 157 -44.12 -31.77 -8.93
CA ALA A 157 -43.21 -31.52 -10.04
C ALA A 157 -43.29 -30.05 -10.50
N ALA A 158 -44.49 -29.48 -10.64
CA ALA A 158 -44.67 -28.08 -11.01
C ALA A 158 -44.08 -27.11 -9.95
N MET A 159 -44.26 -27.40 -8.66
CA MET A 159 -43.65 -26.61 -7.58
C MET A 159 -42.12 -26.70 -7.59
N ILE A 160 -41.56 -27.89 -7.83
CA ILE A 160 -40.11 -28.09 -7.93
C ILE A 160 -39.55 -27.33 -9.13
N ILE A 161 -40.18 -27.45 -10.30
CA ILE A 161 -39.76 -26.75 -11.53
C ILE A 161 -39.84 -25.23 -11.33
N THR A 162 -40.94 -24.73 -10.76
CA THR A 162 -41.11 -23.29 -10.49
C THR A 162 -40.08 -22.79 -9.48
N GLY A 163 -39.82 -23.55 -8.42
CA GLY A 163 -38.78 -23.24 -7.45
C GLY A 163 -37.37 -23.23 -8.06
N LEU A 164 -37.10 -24.14 -8.99
CA LEU A 164 -35.83 -24.22 -9.72
C LEU A 164 -35.64 -23.05 -10.70
N VAL A 165 -36.71 -22.60 -11.36
CA VAL A 165 -36.68 -21.41 -12.20
C VAL A 165 -36.41 -20.15 -11.35
N PHE A 166 -37.08 -20.03 -10.20
CA PHE A 166 -36.90 -18.89 -9.31
C PHE A 166 -35.48 -18.84 -8.72
N SER A 167 -34.93 -19.98 -8.31
CA SER A 167 -33.56 -20.06 -7.79
C SER A 167 -32.52 -19.77 -8.89
N ALA A 168 -32.73 -20.26 -10.11
CA ALA A 168 -31.88 -19.96 -11.26
C ALA A 168 -31.90 -18.45 -11.60
N ALA A 169 -33.07 -17.80 -11.57
CA ALA A 169 -33.19 -16.37 -11.78
C ALA A 169 -32.49 -15.57 -10.68
N ALA A 170 -32.66 -15.95 -9.41
CA ALA A 170 -31.96 -15.31 -8.29
C ALA A 170 -30.44 -15.49 -8.39
N ALA A 171 -29.95 -16.66 -8.80
CA ALA A 171 -28.54 -16.92 -9.03
C ALA A 171 -27.99 -16.08 -10.19
N ALA A 172 -28.71 -15.96 -11.30
CA ALA A 172 -28.32 -15.13 -12.44
C ALA A 172 -28.24 -13.65 -12.06
N LEU A 173 -29.20 -13.12 -11.30
CA LEU A 173 -29.17 -11.74 -10.80
C LEU A 173 -27.98 -11.51 -9.86
N THR A 174 -27.72 -12.45 -8.95
CA THR A 174 -26.57 -12.39 -8.04
C THR A 174 -25.25 -12.42 -8.81
N ALA A 175 -25.15 -13.29 -9.83
CA ALA A 175 -23.99 -13.37 -10.71
C ALA A 175 -23.79 -12.08 -11.49
N TRP A 176 -24.86 -11.46 -11.98
CA TRP A 176 -24.78 -10.17 -12.68
C TRP A 176 -24.29 -9.07 -11.74
N TYR A 177 -24.85 -8.98 -10.54
CA TYR A 177 -24.40 -8.03 -9.53
C TYR A 177 -22.91 -8.19 -9.23
N TYR A 178 -22.45 -9.44 -9.06
CA TYR A 178 -21.04 -9.76 -8.86
C TYR A 178 -20.16 -9.38 -10.06
N LEU A 179 -20.58 -9.72 -11.28
CA LEU A 179 -19.84 -9.40 -12.51
C LEU A 179 -19.75 -7.89 -12.73
N PHE A 180 -20.83 -7.15 -12.49
CA PHE A 180 -20.84 -5.70 -12.58
C PHE A 180 -19.86 -5.07 -11.58
N HIS A 181 -19.86 -5.58 -10.35
CA HIS A 181 -18.94 -5.15 -9.33
C HIS A 181 -17.48 -5.43 -9.68
N GLN A 182 -17.18 -6.63 -10.19
CA GLN A 182 -15.84 -7.00 -10.67
C GLN A 182 -15.41 -6.19 -11.89
N PHE A 183 -16.34 -5.90 -12.80
CA PHE A 183 -16.08 -5.09 -13.98
C PHE A 183 -15.65 -3.68 -13.59
N ILE A 184 -16.34 -3.03 -12.66
CA ILE A 184 -15.98 -1.69 -12.20
C ILE A 184 -14.61 -1.69 -11.50
N ASN A 185 -14.34 -2.67 -10.63
CA ASN A 185 -13.02 -2.78 -9.98
C ASN A 185 -11.90 -3.02 -11.02
N SER A 186 -12.19 -3.81 -12.06
CA SER A 186 -11.26 -4.08 -13.16
C SER A 186 -11.02 -2.86 -14.04
N ALA A 187 -12.08 -2.10 -14.34
CA ALA A 187 -12.00 -0.85 -15.10
C ALA A 187 -11.18 0.20 -14.35
N GLU A 188 -11.34 0.31 -13.03
CA GLU A 188 -10.48 1.17 -12.22
C GLU A 188 -9.00 0.73 -12.30
N ARG A 189 -8.74 -0.57 -12.12
CA ARG A 189 -7.37 -1.10 -12.19
C ARG A 189 -6.72 -0.87 -13.55
N LEU A 190 -7.49 -0.96 -14.64
CA LEU A 190 -7.02 -0.61 -15.98
C LEU A 190 -6.72 0.88 -16.11
N TRP A 191 -7.62 1.74 -15.63
CA TRP A 191 -7.48 3.20 -15.74
C TRP A 191 -6.23 3.73 -15.01
N TYR A 192 -5.87 3.13 -13.88
CA TYR A 192 -4.70 3.52 -13.08
C TYR A 192 -3.49 2.61 -13.27
N ASN A 193 -3.54 1.65 -14.20
CA ASN A 193 -2.48 0.65 -14.43
C ASN A 193 -2.12 -0.19 -13.17
N GLU A 194 -3.07 -0.40 -12.26
CA GLU A 194 -2.90 -1.11 -10.99
C GLU A 194 -3.26 -2.61 -11.11
N GLY A 195 -2.80 -3.27 -12.19
CA GLY A 195 -3.05 -4.71 -12.43
C GLY A 195 -3.96 -5.02 -13.62
N TRP A 196 -3.60 -4.47 -14.79
CA TRP A 196 -4.30 -4.71 -16.06
C TRP A 196 -4.41 -6.21 -16.40
N MET A 197 -3.38 -7.01 -16.09
CA MET A 197 -3.37 -8.45 -16.37
C MET A 197 -4.48 -9.18 -15.63
N ARG A 198 -4.74 -8.81 -14.37
CA ARG A 198 -5.84 -9.37 -13.57
C ARG A 198 -7.19 -9.07 -14.21
N ALA A 199 -7.39 -7.82 -14.64
CA ALA A 199 -8.62 -7.38 -15.31
C ALA A 199 -8.87 -8.17 -16.61
N VAL A 200 -7.85 -8.28 -17.48
CA VAL A 200 -7.96 -9.01 -18.75
C VAL A 200 -8.24 -10.50 -18.54
N LEU A 201 -7.55 -11.13 -17.60
CA LEU A 201 -7.75 -12.55 -17.28
C LEU A 201 -9.15 -12.83 -16.69
N MET A 202 -9.66 -11.94 -15.83
CA MET A 202 -11.02 -12.06 -15.31
C MET A 202 -12.08 -11.93 -16.40
N SER A 203 -11.94 -10.96 -17.31
CA SER A 203 -12.86 -10.81 -18.44
C SER A 203 -12.80 -11.99 -19.39
N SER A 204 -11.60 -12.49 -19.72
CA SER A 204 -11.42 -13.63 -20.61
C SER A 204 -11.99 -14.93 -20.03
N THR A 205 -11.75 -15.19 -18.75
CA THR A 205 -12.29 -16.38 -18.07
C THR A 205 -13.82 -16.30 -17.93
N ALA A 206 -14.37 -15.13 -17.61
CA ALA A 206 -15.81 -14.92 -17.60
C ALA A 206 -16.46 -15.22 -18.96
N LEU A 207 -15.88 -14.73 -20.06
CA LEU A 207 -16.38 -15.00 -21.42
C LEU A 207 -16.27 -16.48 -21.78
N THR A 208 -15.16 -17.13 -21.43
CA THR A 208 -14.93 -18.55 -21.71
C THR A 208 -15.94 -19.43 -20.98
N PHE A 209 -16.16 -19.19 -19.68
CA PHE A 209 -17.13 -19.94 -18.89
C PHE A 209 -18.57 -19.63 -19.29
N SER A 210 -18.87 -18.39 -19.69
CA SER A 210 -20.16 -18.00 -20.28
C SER A 210 -20.46 -18.84 -21.52
N SER A 211 -19.53 -18.84 -22.48
CA SER A 211 -19.67 -19.60 -23.72
C SER A 211 -19.80 -21.09 -23.45
N LEU A 212 -18.96 -21.65 -22.58
CA LEU A 212 -19.01 -23.07 -22.23
C LEU A 212 -20.35 -23.44 -21.60
N ALA A 213 -20.87 -22.63 -20.68
CA ALA A 213 -22.14 -22.87 -20.01
C ALA A 213 -23.32 -22.81 -21.00
N THR A 214 -23.32 -21.85 -21.93
CA THR A 214 -24.33 -21.78 -23.00
C THR A 214 -24.25 -22.98 -23.93
N THR A 215 -23.05 -23.36 -24.39
CA THR A 215 -22.86 -24.51 -25.27
C THR A 215 -23.32 -25.81 -24.61
N LEU A 216 -22.98 -26.03 -23.33
CA LEU A 216 -23.45 -27.20 -22.58
C LEU A 216 -24.99 -27.20 -22.42
N THR A 217 -25.58 -26.03 -22.19
CA THR A 217 -27.05 -25.89 -22.12
C THR A 217 -27.71 -26.25 -23.44
N LEU A 218 -27.16 -25.77 -24.56
CA LEU A 218 -27.68 -26.08 -25.90
C LEU A 218 -27.54 -27.57 -26.25
N LEU A 219 -26.46 -28.22 -25.82
CA LEU A 219 -26.21 -29.63 -26.11
C LEU A 219 -27.05 -30.59 -25.25
N PHE A 220 -27.26 -30.27 -23.97
CA PHE A 220 -27.84 -31.23 -23.02
C PHE A 220 -29.20 -30.81 -22.44
N ALA A 221 -29.53 -29.52 -22.48
CA ALA A 221 -30.73 -28.98 -21.84
C ALA A 221 -31.72 -28.31 -22.82
N ALA A 222 -31.38 -28.18 -24.10
CA ALA A 222 -32.28 -27.56 -25.08
C ALA A 222 -33.61 -28.30 -25.20
N GLU A 223 -33.58 -29.62 -25.34
CA GLU A 223 -34.79 -30.46 -25.45
C GLU A 223 -35.74 -30.32 -24.24
N PRO A 224 -35.28 -30.51 -22.97
CA PRO A 224 -36.15 -30.34 -21.82
C PRO A 224 -36.65 -28.90 -21.66
N ILE A 225 -35.84 -27.89 -22.02
CA ILE A 225 -36.28 -26.48 -21.98
C ILE A 225 -37.41 -26.23 -22.99
N VAL A 226 -37.27 -26.73 -24.23
CA VAL A 226 -38.32 -26.61 -25.26
C VAL A 226 -39.60 -27.31 -24.82
N LEU A 227 -39.50 -28.50 -24.21
CA LEU A 227 -40.65 -29.24 -23.69
C LEU A 227 -41.40 -28.44 -22.61
N VAL A 228 -40.66 -27.82 -21.68
CA VAL A 228 -41.24 -26.95 -20.65
C VAL A 228 -41.88 -25.71 -21.28
N ALA A 229 -41.27 -25.11 -22.31
CA ALA A 229 -41.83 -23.94 -22.99
C ALA A 229 -43.19 -24.25 -23.64
N LEU A 230 -43.29 -25.39 -24.31
CA LEU A 230 -44.54 -25.88 -24.88
C LEU A 230 -45.60 -26.15 -23.80
N ALA A 231 -45.20 -26.73 -22.66
CA ALA A 231 -46.12 -27.02 -21.56
C ALA A 231 -46.73 -25.76 -20.92
N PHE A 232 -46.00 -24.64 -20.91
CA PHE A 232 -46.47 -23.35 -20.39
C PHE A 232 -47.00 -22.39 -21.47
N ASN A 233 -47.12 -22.85 -22.72
CA ASN A 233 -47.56 -22.05 -23.88
C ASN A 233 -46.70 -20.77 -24.09
N ILE A 234 -45.40 -20.88 -23.84
CA ILE A 234 -44.40 -19.83 -24.06
C ILE A 234 -43.66 -20.12 -25.37
N SER A 235 -43.25 -19.08 -26.10
CA SER A 235 -42.41 -19.23 -27.31
C SER A 235 -41.13 -20.04 -26.99
N PRO A 236 -40.92 -21.23 -27.60
CA PRO A 236 -39.75 -22.07 -27.33
C PRO A 236 -38.43 -21.38 -27.62
N VAL A 237 -38.39 -20.58 -28.69
CA VAL A 237 -37.21 -19.79 -29.06
C VAL A 237 -36.91 -18.74 -27.99
N GLY A 238 -37.94 -18.02 -27.53
CA GLY A 238 -37.78 -17.01 -26.48
C GLY A 238 -37.29 -17.62 -25.17
N MET A 239 -37.82 -18.77 -24.78
CA MET A 239 -37.42 -19.46 -23.56
C MET A 239 -36.01 -20.03 -23.63
N LEU A 240 -35.59 -20.56 -24.79
CA LEU A 240 -34.23 -21.04 -25.01
C LEU A 240 -33.20 -19.89 -24.92
N ILE A 241 -33.51 -18.73 -25.50
CA ILE A 241 -32.66 -17.53 -25.41
C ILE A 241 -32.56 -17.07 -23.95
N ALA A 242 -33.70 -16.95 -23.26
CA ALA A 242 -33.72 -16.53 -21.85
C ALA A 242 -32.92 -17.49 -20.95
N ALA A 243 -33.11 -18.80 -21.12
CA ALA A 243 -32.34 -19.81 -20.40
C ALA A 243 -30.84 -19.71 -20.73
N GLY A 244 -30.49 -19.52 -22.01
CA GLY A 244 -29.11 -19.32 -22.46
C GLY A 244 -28.45 -18.12 -21.77
N ILE A 245 -29.14 -16.98 -21.67
CA ILE A 245 -28.63 -15.77 -20.99
C ILE A 245 -28.45 -16.01 -19.48
N CYS A 246 -29.42 -16.66 -18.83
CA CYS A 246 -29.34 -16.95 -17.40
C CYS A 246 -28.15 -17.87 -17.08
N VAL A 247 -28.00 -18.96 -17.83
CA VAL A 247 -26.91 -19.92 -17.62
C VAL A 247 -25.56 -19.32 -18.02
N ALA A 248 -25.50 -18.53 -19.09
CA ALA A 248 -24.31 -17.75 -19.48
C ALA A 248 -23.85 -16.83 -18.34
N SER A 249 -24.78 -16.10 -17.73
CA SER A 249 -24.50 -15.15 -16.63
C SER A 249 -23.97 -15.88 -15.39
N VAL A 250 -24.58 -17.01 -15.02
CA VAL A 250 -24.11 -17.86 -13.92
C VAL A 250 -22.73 -18.43 -14.23
N GLY A 251 -22.51 -18.95 -15.43
CA GLY A 251 -21.22 -19.45 -15.89
C GLY A 251 -20.12 -18.37 -15.84
N ALA A 252 -20.41 -17.18 -16.37
CA ALA A 252 -19.51 -16.03 -16.29
C ALA A 252 -19.16 -15.66 -14.84
N GLY A 253 -20.16 -15.60 -13.96
CA GLY A 253 -19.97 -15.30 -12.54
C GLY A 253 -19.06 -16.32 -11.85
N LEU A 254 -19.28 -17.62 -12.10
CA LEU A 254 -18.43 -18.69 -11.58
C LEU A 254 -17.00 -18.61 -12.13
N GLY A 255 -16.84 -18.40 -13.44
CA GLY A 255 -15.52 -18.27 -14.06
C GLY A 255 -14.72 -17.10 -13.49
N ALA A 256 -15.36 -15.92 -13.38
CA ALA A 256 -14.76 -14.74 -12.77
C ALA A 256 -14.38 -14.98 -11.29
N PHE A 257 -15.25 -15.65 -10.52
CA PHE A 257 -14.99 -15.99 -9.13
C PHE A 257 -13.80 -16.93 -8.97
N THR A 258 -13.79 -18.04 -9.71
CA THR A 258 -12.69 -19.02 -9.67
C THR A 258 -11.38 -18.35 -10.06
N MET A 259 -11.37 -17.55 -11.13
CA MET A 259 -10.15 -16.87 -11.55
C MET A 259 -9.69 -15.83 -10.53
N ASN A 260 -10.61 -15.10 -9.89
CA ASN A 260 -10.27 -14.18 -8.81
C ASN A 260 -9.56 -14.90 -7.65
N SER A 261 -10.09 -16.04 -7.21
CA SER A 261 -9.50 -16.83 -6.14
C SER A 261 -8.11 -17.38 -6.50
N ILE A 262 -7.94 -17.85 -7.74
CA ILE A 262 -6.63 -18.34 -8.22
C ILE A 262 -5.63 -17.19 -8.27
N TYR A 263 -6.02 -16.04 -8.81
CA TYR A 263 -5.14 -14.88 -8.92
C TYR A 263 -4.74 -14.37 -7.54
N ASP A 264 -5.68 -14.23 -6.61
CA ASP A 264 -5.39 -13.82 -5.23
C ASP A 264 -4.42 -14.78 -4.54
N PHE A 265 -4.56 -16.09 -4.79
CA PHE A 265 -3.65 -17.09 -4.24
C PHE A 265 -2.23 -16.97 -4.84
N VAL A 266 -2.12 -16.83 -6.16
CA VAL A 266 -0.84 -16.70 -6.87
C VAL A 266 -0.15 -15.39 -6.52
N GLU A 267 -0.89 -14.28 -6.48
CA GLU A 267 -0.39 -12.94 -6.19
C GLU A 267 0.15 -12.85 -4.76
N LYS A 268 -0.61 -13.34 -3.77
CA LYS A 268 -0.15 -13.41 -2.37
C LYS A 268 1.10 -14.27 -2.20
N ARG A 269 1.23 -15.34 -3.00
CA ARG A 269 2.37 -16.26 -2.91
C ARG A 269 3.62 -15.72 -3.60
N SER A 270 3.46 -15.05 -4.73
CA SER A 270 4.55 -14.49 -5.53
C SER A 270 5.07 -13.18 -4.96
N ASN A 271 4.18 -12.33 -4.45
CA ASN A 271 4.51 -10.96 -4.03
C ASN A 271 4.55 -10.79 -2.51
N LYS A 272 5.12 -11.76 -1.78
CA LYS A 272 5.32 -11.67 -0.32
C LYS A 272 6.18 -10.49 0.15
N ARG A 273 6.86 -9.82 -0.79
CA ARG A 273 7.82 -8.74 -0.55
C ARG A 273 7.23 -7.34 -0.75
N ALA A 274 6.02 -7.24 -1.32
CA ALA A 274 5.35 -5.97 -1.56
C ALA A 274 4.77 -5.39 -0.26
N ILE A 275 4.49 -4.08 -0.25
CA ILE A 275 3.84 -3.38 0.88
C ILE A 275 2.50 -4.05 1.24
N ASP A 276 1.73 -4.43 0.24
CA ASP A 276 0.53 -5.25 0.39
C ASP A 276 0.62 -6.48 -0.52
N PRO A 277 0.75 -7.71 0.05
CA PRO A 277 0.76 -8.94 -0.75
C PRO A 277 -0.54 -9.21 -1.52
N SER A 278 -1.67 -8.62 -1.11
CA SER A 278 -2.97 -8.79 -1.77
C SER A 278 -3.19 -7.81 -2.91
N GLU A 279 -2.52 -6.65 -2.89
CA GLU A 279 -2.57 -5.63 -3.94
C GLU A 279 -1.17 -5.02 -4.20
N PRO A 280 -0.21 -5.82 -4.70
CA PRO A 280 1.19 -5.43 -4.81
C PRO A 280 1.39 -4.24 -5.74
N LEU A 281 0.68 -4.19 -6.86
CA LEU A 281 0.85 -3.14 -7.87
C LEU A 281 0.22 -1.80 -7.49
N ARG A 282 -0.66 -1.76 -6.49
CA ARG A 282 -1.35 -0.51 -6.09
C ARG A 282 -0.44 0.38 -5.24
N PHE A 283 0.39 -0.21 -4.40
CA PHE A 283 1.32 0.49 -3.51
C PHE A 283 2.79 0.31 -3.89
N ALA A 284 3.09 -0.40 -4.99
CA ALA A 284 4.43 -0.44 -5.56
C ALA A 284 4.68 0.75 -6.49
N VAL A 285 5.95 1.15 -6.58
CA VAL A 285 6.45 2.08 -7.58
C VAL A 285 7.16 1.26 -8.64
N SER A 286 6.68 1.31 -9.89
CA SER A 286 7.31 0.64 -11.05
C SER A 286 8.67 1.27 -11.37
N GLU A 287 9.58 0.54 -12.01
CA GLU A 287 10.87 1.08 -12.47
C GLU A 287 10.65 2.32 -13.37
N ASP A 288 9.70 2.25 -14.30
CA ASP A 288 9.32 3.40 -15.15
C ASP A 288 8.80 4.60 -14.33
N GLU A 289 8.09 4.34 -13.22
CA GLU A 289 7.61 5.39 -12.32
C GLU A 289 8.76 5.97 -11.49
N GLU A 290 9.75 5.16 -11.11
CA GLU A 290 10.95 5.65 -10.42
C GLU A 290 11.75 6.60 -11.31
N ASP A 291 11.97 6.23 -12.57
CA ASP A 291 12.67 7.07 -13.53
C ASP A 291 11.93 8.40 -13.75
N ALA A 292 10.60 8.36 -13.88
CA ALA A 292 9.78 9.56 -14.01
C ALA A 292 9.79 10.44 -12.75
N LEU A 293 9.84 9.85 -11.56
CA LEU A 293 9.97 10.59 -10.30
C LEU A 293 11.35 11.25 -10.17
N VAL A 294 12.41 10.54 -10.57
CA VAL A 294 13.77 11.08 -10.59
C VAL A 294 13.89 12.24 -11.57
N GLU A 295 13.28 12.14 -12.76
CA GLU A 295 13.20 13.24 -13.73
C GLU A 295 12.51 14.47 -13.12
N LYS A 296 11.42 14.25 -12.37
CA LYS A 296 10.69 15.28 -11.63
C LYS A 296 11.38 15.75 -10.34
N GLN A 297 12.58 15.25 -10.03
CA GLN A 297 13.34 15.60 -8.83
C GLN A 297 12.64 15.23 -7.50
N ILE A 298 11.89 14.13 -7.53
CA ILE A 298 11.22 13.54 -6.37
C ILE A 298 11.99 12.28 -5.97
N ASP A 299 12.27 12.13 -4.68
CA ASP A 299 13.00 10.98 -4.14
C ASP A 299 12.07 9.74 -4.07
N PRO A 300 12.32 8.69 -4.87
CA PRO A 300 11.46 7.51 -4.89
C PRO A 300 11.47 6.75 -3.54
N VAL A 301 12.54 6.85 -2.75
CA VAL A 301 12.60 6.20 -1.42
C VAL A 301 11.61 6.88 -0.47
N LYS A 302 11.50 8.21 -0.53
CA LYS A 302 10.52 8.95 0.26
C LYS A 302 9.09 8.66 -0.17
N VAL A 303 8.84 8.54 -1.47
CA VAL A 303 7.54 8.14 -2.01
C VAL A 303 7.16 6.73 -1.52
N ARG A 304 8.08 5.76 -1.55
CA ARG A 304 7.83 4.40 -1.02
C ARG A 304 7.51 4.42 0.48
N CYS A 305 8.20 5.24 1.26
CA CYS A 305 7.88 5.43 2.69
C CYS A 305 6.49 6.03 2.90
N ALA A 306 6.12 7.03 2.09
CA ALA A 306 4.78 7.64 2.13
C ALA A 306 3.68 6.64 1.72
N LEU A 307 3.93 5.79 0.72
CA LEU A 307 2.98 4.73 0.32
C LEU A 307 2.79 3.68 1.41
N ALA A 308 3.86 3.30 2.12
CA ALA A 308 3.76 2.42 3.28
C ALA A 308 2.92 3.06 4.41
N ALA A 309 3.13 4.36 4.66
CA ALA A 309 2.35 5.13 5.62
C ALA A 309 0.86 5.20 5.23
N ILE A 310 0.55 5.46 3.95
CA ILE A 310 -0.83 5.46 3.43
C ILE A 310 -1.49 4.10 3.66
N ARG A 311 -0.80 3.00 3.38
CA ARG A 311 -1.38 1.67 3.54
C ARG A 311 -1.77 1.39 5.00
N ILE A 312 -0.92 1.79 5.93
CA ILE A 312 -1.17 1.65 7.37
C ILE A 312 -2.32 2.55 7.81
N GLU A 313 -2.39 3.77 7.29
CA GLU A 313 -3.50 4.68 7.57
C GLU A 313 -4.84 4.13 7.05
N ILE A 314 -4.84 3.50 5.87
CA ILE A 314 -6.02 2.80 5.34
C ILE A 314 -6.45 1.65 6.27
N ASN A 315 -5.50 0.85 6.78
CA ASN A 315 -5.81 -0.20 7.77
C ASN A 315 -6.47 0.39 9.02
N ARG A 316 -5.95 1.53 9.51
CA ARG A 316 -6.48 2.23 10.68
C ARG A 316 -7.92 2.70 10.48
N VAL A 317 -8.23 3.27 9.31
CA VAL A 317 -9.58 3.77 8.97
C VAL A 317 -10.58 2.61 8.83
N LEU A 318 -10.16 1.49 8.23
CA LEU A 318 -11.01 0.34 7.98
C LEU A 318 -11.11 -0.64 9.16
N HIS A 319 -10.21 -0.53 10.14
CA HIS A 319 -10.02 -1.50 11.24
C HIS A 319 -9.82 -2.93 10.73
N SER A 320 -9.17 -3.07 9.58
CA SER A 320 -8.90 -4.36 8.96
C SER A 320 -7.63 -4.28 8.14
N GLU A 321 -6.76 -5.28 8.31
CA GLU A 321 -5.61 -5.49 7.42
C GLU A 321 -6.02 -6.10 6.07
N GLU A 322 -7.27 -6.51 5.91
CA GLU A 322 -7.75 -7.24 4.73
C GLU A 322 -7.92 -6.33 3.49
N ALA A 323 -8.44 -6.96 2.42
CA ALA A 323 -8.59 -6.39 1.09
C ALA A 323 -9.32 -5.04 1.11
N LEU A 324 -8.86 -4.14 0.24
CA LEU A 324 -9.49 -2.83 0.10
C LEU A 324 -10.97 -2.98 -0.27
N PRO A 325 -11.85 -2.15 0.31
CA PRO A 325 -13.26 -2.16 -0.04
C PRO A 325 -13.39 -1.86 -1.53
N SER A 326 -14.34 -2.52 -2.18
CA SER A 326 -14.60 -2.34 -3.60
C SER A 326 -14.89 -0.89 -4.02
N PHE A 327 -14.71 -0.60 -5.31
CA PHE A 327 -14.90 0.73 -5.88
C PHE A 327 -16.26 1.35 -5.53
N LEU A 328 -17.34 0.58 -5.69
CA LEU A 328 -18.71 1.04 -5.38
C LEU A 328 -18.86 1.36 -3.89
N ASN A 329 -18.34 0.50 -3.02
CA ASN A 329 -18.37 0.75 -1.58
C ASN A 329 -17.52 1.96 -1.19
N ARG A 330 -16.44 2.25 -1.93
CA ARG A 330 -15.59 3.44 -1.74
C ARG A 330 -16.25 4.75 -2.16
N HIS A 331 -17.00 4.75 -3.26
CA HIS A 331 -17.64 5.98 -3.76
C HIS A 331 -19.01 6.24 -3.14
N PHE A 332 -19.81 5.20 -2.93
CA PHE A 332 -21.19 5.31 -2.48
C PHE A 332 -21.40 4.88 -1.01
N GLY A 333 -20.38 4.33 -0.37
CA GLY A 333 -20.48 3.87 1.02
C GLY A 333 -20.27 4.97 2.06
N ASN A 334 -20.03 4.51 3.28
CA ASN A 334 -19.87 5.33 4.47
C ASN A 334 -18.63 6.24 4.39
N LYS A 335 -18.56 7.25 5.28
CA LYS A 335 -17.46 8.21 5.36
C LYS A 335 -16.06 7.56 5.35
N LYS A 336 -15.88 6.47 6.11
CA LYS A 336 -14.63 5.68 6.16
C LYS A 336 -14.16 5.19 4.77
N ASN A 337 -15.11 4.80 3.91
CA ASN A 337 -14.79 4.30 2.58
C ASN A 337 -14.41 5.44 1.62
N LYS A 338 -15.00 6.63 1.80
CA LYS A 338 -14.61 7.85 1.08
C LYS A 338 -13.23 8.33 1.51
N ASP A 339 -12.92 8.29 2.81
CA ASP A 339 -11.60 8.62 3.33
C ASP A 339 -10.53 7.66 2.77
N THR A 340 -10.86 6.36 2.64
CA THR A 340 -10.01 5.38 1.97
C THR A 340 -9.77 5.74 0.50
N GLN A 341 -10.80 6.18 -0.22
CA GLN A 341 -10.65 6.62 -1.62
C GLN A 341 -9.75 7.85 -1.74
N ALA A 342 -9.87 8.82 -0.82
CA ALA A 342 -9.01 9.99 -0.79
C ALA A 342 -7.54 9.60 -0.58
N LEU A 343 -7.27 8.69 0.37
CA LEU A 343 -5.93 8.14 0.61
C LEU A 343 -5.35 7.42 -0.62
N LEU A 344 -6.17 6.66 -1.35
CA LEU A 344 -5.74 6.03 -2.61
C LEU A 344 -5.46 7.04 -3.72
N GLN A 345 -6.23 8.12 -3.80
CA GLN A 345 -5.96 9.21 -4.74
C GLN A 345 -4.64 9.91 -4.41
N THR A 346 -4.35 10.14 -3.13
CA THR A 346 -3.04 10.66 -2.69
C THR A 346 -1.91 9.71 -3.05
N ALA A 347 -2.08 8.40 -2.87
CA ALA A 347 -1.07 7.41 -3.28
C ALA A 347 -0.80 7.47 -4.80
N ARG A 348 -1.85 7.56 -5.62
CA ARG A 348 -1.74 7.69 -7.08
C ARG A 348 -1.06 9.00 -7.49
N ALA A 349 -1.42 10.11 -6.85
CA ALA A 349 -0.82 11.42 -7.11
C ALA A 349 0.67 11.45 -6.73
N LEU A 350 1.05 10.82 -5.61
CA LEU A 350 2.46 10.67 -5.21
C LEU A 350 3.24 9.83 -6.23
N ARG A 351 2.69 8.69 -6.67
CA ARG A 351 3.34 7.82 -7.67
C ARG A 351 3.57 8.50 -9.00
N ARG A 352 2.59 9.28 -9.46
CA ARG A 352 2.72 10.07 -10.70
C ARG A 352 3.65 11.28 -10.55
N GLY A 353 4.03 11.64 -9.32
CA GLY A 353 4.76 12.87 -9.04
C GLY A 353 3.92 14.13 -9.29
N ASP A 354 2.59 14.05 -9.13
CA ASP A 354 1.68 15.19 -9.23
C ASP A 354 1.72 16.04 -7.95
N ILE A 355 2.04 15.41 -6.82
CA ILE A 355 2.22 16.05 -5.52
C ILE A 355 3.59 15.71 -4.94
N THR A 356 4.22 16.70 -4.32
CA THR A 356 5.55 16.56 -3.69
C THR A 356 5.47 16.47 -2.17
N GLU A 357 4.38 16.97 -1.58
CA GLU A 357 4.10 16.89 -0.15
C GLU A 357 2.80 16.14 0.10
N ALA A 358 2.78 15.29 1.13
CA ALA A 358 1.60 14.58 1.55
C ALA A 358 1.47 14.56 3.07
N THR A 359 0.29 14.94 3.56
CA THR A 359 -0.09 14.79 4.96
C THR A 359 -0.91 13.52 5.11
N ILE A 360 -0.40 12.56 5.88
CA ILE A 360 -1.00 11.23 6.07
C ILE A 360 -1.22 11.03 7.58
N GLY A 361 -2.48 11.16 8.01
CA GLY A 361 -2.79 11.25 9.44
C GLY A 361 -2.07 12.44 10.06
N ASP A 362 -1.24 12.18 11.08
CA ASP A 362 -0.45 13.21 11.77
C ASP A 362 0.94 13.43 11.13
N LEU A 363 1.28 12.70 10.06
CA LEU A 363 2.62 12.72 9.47
C LEU A 363 2.67 13.62 8.24
N LYS A 364 3.77 14.35 8.08
CA LYS A 364 4.00 15.22 6.92
C LYS A 364 5.23 14.77 6.14
N PHE A 365 5.02 14.18 4.97
CA PHE A 365 6.11 13.77 4.09
C PHE A 365 6.41 14.86 3.05
N ASP A 366 7.67 15.27 2.96
CA ASP A 366 8.20 16.06 1.84
C ASP A 366 9.11 15.18 0.98
N CYS A 367 8.62 14.81 -0.21
CA CYS A 367 9.26 13.85 -1.10
C CYS A 367 10.31 14.49 -2.02
N ARG A 368 10.60 15.79 -1.90
CA ARG A 368 11.64 16.45 -2.71
C ARG A 368 13.05 16.01 -2.30
N TYR A 369 14.00 16.06 -3.23
CA TYR A 369 15.41 15.86 -2.89
C TYR A 369 15.90 16.94 -1.91
N TYR A 370 16.69 16.52 -0.91
CA TYR A 370 17.22 17.40 0.14
C TYR A 370 18.10 18.53 -0.43
N GLU A 371 18.73 18.33 -1.59
CA GLU A 371 19.54 19.33 -2.26
C GLU A 371 18.73 20.52 -2.81
N GLN A 372 17.44 20.33 -3.13
CA GLN A 372 16.56 21.40 -3.60
C GLN A 372 16.01 22.26 -2.47
N LEU A 373 15.71 21.67 -1.31
CA LEU A 373 15.33 22.45 -0.10
C LEU A 373 16.42 23.47 0.26
N ARG A 374 17.68 23.15 0.00
CA ARG A 374 18.82 24.05 0.21
C ARG A 374 18.97 25.12 -0.87
N LYS A 375 18.55 24.85 -2.12
CA LYS A 375 18.69 25.76 -3.27
C LYS A 375 17.48 26.69 -3.46
N GLN A 376 16.25 26.24 -3.21
CA GLN A 376 15.04 27.04 -3.41
C GLN A 376 14.95 28.26 -2.46
N GLU A 377 15.53 28.21 -1.26
CA GLU A 377 15.54 29.37 -0.35
C GLU A 377 16.73 30.33 -0.55
N THR A 378 17.70 30.00 -1.42
CA THR A 378 18.78 30.93 -1.76
C THR A 378 18.42 31.95 -2.84
N VAL A 379 17.20 31.89 -3.41
CA VAL A 379 16.77 32.77 -4.52
C VAL A 379 15.49 33.53 -4.18
N VAL A 380 15.43 34.21 -3.03
CA VAL A 380 14.63 35.46 -2.87
C VAL A 380 15.31 36.35 -1.83
N VAL A 381 16.53 36.82 -2.10
CA VAL A 381 16.95 38.11 -1.56
C VAL A 381 16.77 39.10 -2.69
N HIS A 382 15.65 39.82 -2.69
CA HIS A 382 15.57 41.05 -3.47
C HIS A 382 16.63 42.00 -2.92
N PRO A 383 17.64 42.41 -3.70
CA PRO A 383 18.42 43.57 -3.32
C PRO A 383 17.48 44.77 -3.43
N LYS A 384 16.97 45.25 -2.29
CA LYS A 384 16.52 46.65 -2.24
C LYS A 384 17.78 47.51 -2.28
N SER A 385 18.16 47.84 -3.50
CA SER A 385 18.93 49.01 -3.86
C SER A 385 18.41 50.24 -3.11
N GLY A 386 19.26 50.85 -2.29
CA GLY A 386 18.91 52.03 -1.51
C GLY A 386 20.12 52.66 -0.83
N LEU A 387 20.78 53.54 -1.58
CA LEU A 387 21.63 54.67 -1.16
C LEU A 387 22.62 54.46 0.00
N TYR A 388 23.91 54.34 -0.36
CA TYR A 388 24.98 55.03 0.36
C TYR A 388 25.79 55.86 -0.64
N PRO A 389 25.97 57.17 -0.44
CA PRO A 389 26.93 57.93 -1.21
C PRO A 389 28.35 57.62 -0.75
N SER A 390 29.18 57.26 -1.72
CA SER A 390 30.63 57.13 -1.63
C SER A 390 31.27 58.48 -1.28
N LEU A 391 31.97 58.54 -0.16
CA LEU A 391 32.95 59.57 0.15
C LEU A 391 34.09 58.86 0.85
N PHE A 392 35.14 58.51 0.10
CA PHE A 392 36.55 58.55 0.50
C PHE A 392 37.38 58.04 -0.68
N SER A 393 38.03 58.99 -1.35
CA SER A 393 39.08 58.75 -2.35
C SER A 393 40.42 58.63 -1.62
N PRO A 394 41.29 57.65 -1.94
CA PRO A 394 42.63 57.54 -1.39
C PRO A 394 43.67 58.09 -2.38
N GLU A 395 44.28 59.21 -2.06
CA GLU A 395 45.56 59.66 -2.60
C GLU A 395 46.42 60.13 -1.44
N GLU A 396 47.49 59.40 -1.14
CA GLU A 396 48.85 59.93 -1.03
C GLU A 396 49.82 58.81 -0.63
N LEU A 397 50.59 58.38 -1.63
CA LEU A 397 51.83 57.63 -1.50
C LEU A 397 52.94 58.59 -1.06
N SER A 398 53.70 58.26 -0.02
CA SER A 398 55.09 58.71 0.09
C SER A 398 55.95 57.78 0.97
N MET A 399 56.91 57.16 0.27
CA MET A 399 58.29 56.84 0.67
C MET A 399 58.61 56.06 1.94
N THR A 400 59.28 54.93 1.68
CA THR A 400 60.45 54.28 2.33
C THR A 400 60.13 52.80 2.54
N GLY A 401 60.81 51.82 1.97
CA GLY A 401 62.24 51.69 1.70
C GLY A 401 62.70 50.46 2.49
N CYS A 402 62.83 49.30 1.84
CA CYS A 402 63.88 48.29 2.09
C CYS A 402 63.54 46.97 1.36
N ALA A 403 64.51 46.55 0.55
CA ALA A 403 64.51 45.33 -0.24
C ALA A 403 64.79 44.09 0.62
N ILE A 404 64.12 42.97 0.29
CA ILE A 404 64.55 41.62 0.64
C ILE A 404 64.38 40.74 -0.62
N PRO A 405 65.43 40.02 -1.07
CA PRO A 405 65.41 39.26 -2.32
C PRO A 405 64.68 37.91 -2.19
N PRO A 406 64.24 37.29 -3.31
CA PRO A 406 63.47 36.06 -3.29
C PRO A 406 64.37 34.81 -3.32
N PRO A 407 63.93 33.68 -2.72
CA PRO A 407 64.37 32.36 -3.13
C PRO A 407 63.18 31.55 -3.71
N GLN A 408 63.20 31.28 -5.01
CA GLN A 408 63.64 30.01 -5.62
C GLN A 408 62.53 28.94 -5.64
N LEU A 409 61.93 28.77 -6.82
CA LEU A 409 61.01 27.68 -7.16
C LEU A 409 61.72 26.33 -6.99
N ARG A 410 61.09 25.41 -6.26
CA ARG A 410 61.43 23.98 -6.28
C ARG A 410 60.53 23.29 -7.30
N SER A 411 61.13 22.78 -8.36
CA SER A 411 60.51 21.89 -9.33
C SER A 411 60.21 20.51 -8.72
N PRO A 412 59.16 19.81 -9.19
CA PRO A 412 58.75 18.51 -8.67
C PRO A 412 59.59 17.37 -9.26
N GLU A 413 60.12 16.50 -8.41
CA GLU A 413 60.66 15.19 -8.83
C GLU A 413 59.50 14.24 -9.17
N LEU A 414 59.50 13.77 -10.41
CA LEU A 414 58.75 12.60 -10.84
C LEU A 414 59.39 11.35 -10.23
N VAL A 415 58.61 10.55 -9.51
CA VAL A 415 58.94 9.16 -9.20
C VAL A 415 58.25 8.29 -10.26
N SER A 416 59.05 7.66 -11.11
CA SER A 416 58.63 6.57 -12.00
C SER A 416 58.72 5.23 -11.27
N ILE A 417 57.64 4.45 -11.42
CA ILE A 417 57.40 3.00 -11.21
C ILE A 417 58.59 2.16 -10.76
#